data_AF-A0A933K0C8-F1
#
_entry.id   AF-A0A933K0C8-F1
#
_cell.length_a   1.000
_cell.length_b   1.000
_cell.length_c   1.000
_cell.angle_alpha   90.00
_cell.angle_beta   90.00
_cell.angle_gamma   90.00
#
_symmetry.space_group_name_H-M   'P 1'
#
loop_
_entity.id
_entity.type
_entity.pdbx_description
1 polymer ?
#
loop_
_entity_poly.entity_id
_entity_poly.type
_entity_poly.pdbx_seq_one_letter_code
_entity_poly.pdbx_strand_id
1 'polypeptide(L)'
;MEILNFDKIILGLRVGGVKIGGLAPTEAETLLNEKVAEWENQNIILIYQENQRPIKPNNIGVSLDIKTTMASAYDRGRNKNILTGLYEQILAVLPLRQNNIAPNFVIDEEKFKKAAHNEFSGLENPAENASLKYDSKTRDWQIIASRPGEAFNREKIRQDIKKRSTILNSSDIELTLTNDYPEISEDKTQKARNVANRILDNVPYFLIYRGATQNDLNQRSWTIDRETLIDWIVFPPTDEEFYREEKTDYSRPGNKILGVSLDKDKIRQFLIEIAPTVNREPINAQLAMENGKVTVFALSQDGMQLETELTAEAISNTIVSLNKTSARYPSSKKNIGLLTSKHSPQITTGNIDTLGLTSLLGRGVSNFSGSPENRVHNINVGTTKLNGILLKSGAEFSFNDILGKIGPQEGYLPELVIQKNKTVPEYGGGLCQVSTTAFRAAINSGLKIAERYPHAFPVKYYNPQGFDATVYPPHPDLRFINDTPNNLLIQSRVIGNEVIFEFYGTADGREVKVVGPKILSSKPDGSMKTVLYQEIWRDGQLKRKDTFNSTYKSPDLYPVIRNPLD
;
A
#
# COMPACT_ATOMS: atom_id res chain seq x y z
N MET A 1 -23.85 -56.37 10.36
CA MET A 1 -23.92 -54.90 10.53
C MET A 1 -22.65 -54.20 10.07
N GLU A 2 -21.45 -54.78 10.25
CA GLU A 2 -20.21 -54.28 9.60
C GLU A 2 -20.34 -54.16 8.07
N ILE A 3 -21.05 -55.08 7.42
CA ILE A 3 -21.29 -55.05 5.96
C ILE A 3 -22.26 -53.92 5.53
N LEU A 4 -23.11 -53.41 6.44
CA LEU A 4 -24.14 -52.40 6.10
C LEU A 4 -23.60 -50.95 6.10
N ASN A 5 -22.45 -50.70 6.74
CA ASN A 5 -21.86 -49.36 6.89
C ASN A 5 -20.46 -49.25 6.25
N PHE A 6 -20.12 -50.15 5.32
CA PHE A 6 -18.88 -50.06 4.55
C PHE A 6 -18.86 -48.70 3.82
N ASP A 7 -17.85 -47.87 4.11
CA ASP A 7 -17.68 -46.50 3.62
C ASP A 7 -18.78 -45.47 3.96
N LYS A 8 -19.60 -45.69 5.01
CA LYS A 8 -20.67 -44.76 5.42
C LYS A 8 -20.63 -44.44 6.91
N ILE A 9 -21.07 -43.26 7.34
CA ILE A 9 -21.18 -42.92 8.76
C ILE A 9 -22.15 -43.89 9.46
N ILE A 10 -21.81 -44.34 10.67
CA ILE A 10 -22.61 -45.25 11.49
C ILE A 10 -24.08 -44.79 11.59
N LEU A 11 -25.01 -45.71 11.29
CA LEU A 11 -26.45 -45.43 11.32
C LEU A 11 -26.89 -44.89 12.69
N GLY A 12 -27.83 -43.94 12.68
CA GLY A 12 -28.37 -43.31 13.89
C GLY A 12 -27.50 -42.18 14.48
N LEU A 13 -26.29 -41.95 13.97
CA LEU A 13 -25.41 -40.88 14.44
C LEU A 13 -25.93 -39.49 14.06
N ARG A 14 -25.84 -38.56 14.99
CA ARG A 14 -26.11 -37.13 14.81
C ARG A 14 -24.89 -36.31 15.23
N VAL A 15 -24.70 -35.16 14.61
CA VAL A 15 -23.73 -34.15 15.02
C VAL A 15 -24.47 -32.84 15.20
N GLY A 16 -24.41 -32.25 16.40
CA GLY A 16 -25.14 -31.02 16.67
C GLY A 16 -26.65 -31.11 16.43
N GLY A 17 -27.25 -32.32 16.56
CA GLY A 17 -28.64 -32.58 16.22
C GLY A 17 -28.91 -32.90 14.73
N VAL A 18 -27.96 -32.62 13.84
CA VAL A 18 -28.03 -32.94 12.40
C VAL A 18 -27.84 -34.44 12.19
N LYS A 19 -28.76 -35.10 11.49
CA LYS A 19 -28.68 -36.53 11.22
C LYS A 19 -27.69 -36.80 10.07
N ILE A 20 -26.55 -37.40 10.39
CA ILE A 20 -25.50 -37.73 9.40
C ILE A 20 -25.28 -39.24 9.23
N GLY A 21 -25.79 -40.06 10.15
CA GLY A 21 -25.68 -41.51 10.08
C GLY A 21 -26.34 -42.09 8.84
N GLY A 22 -25.62 -42.97 8.13
CA GLY A 22 -26.03 -43.60 6.87
C GLY A 22 -25.57 -42.86 5.60
N LEU A 23 -24.98 -41.67 5.72
CA LEU A 23 -24.41 -40.92 4.59
C LEU A 23 -22.96 -41.32 4.32
N ALA A 24 -22.49 -41.12 3.09
CA ALA A 24 -21.06 -41.16 2.81
C ALA A 24 -20.34 -40.00 3.52
N PRO A 25 -19.05 -40.13 3.90
CA PRO A 25 -18.32 -39.07 4.61
C PRO A 25 -18.38 -37.69 3.93
N THR A 26 -18.28 -37.65 2.60
CA THR A 26 -18.34 -36.41 1.80
C THR A 26 -19.73 -35.77 1.79
N GLU A 27 -20.78 -36.59 1.73
CA GLU A 27 -22.18 -36.13 1.80
C GLU A 27 -22.51 -35.60 3.21
N ALA A 28 -22.07 -36.32 4.24
CA ALA A 28 -22.22 -35.91 5.64
C ALA A 28 -21.48 -34.60 5.94
N GLU A 29 -20.26 -34.44 5.43
CA GLU A 29 -19.48 -33.21 5.55
C GLU A 29 -20.17 -32.05 4.85
N THR A 30 -20.72 -32.25 3.64
CA THR A 30 -21.46 -31.21 2.91
C THR A 30 -22.70 -30.75 3.68
N LEU A 31 -23.53 -31.69 4.14
CA LEU A 31 -24.73 -31.40 4.92
C LEU A 31 -24.39 -30.68 6.24
N LEU A 32 -23.34 -31.12 6.92
CA LEU A 32 -22.94 -30.52 8.18
C LEU A 32 -22.38 -29.10 7.99
N ASN A 33 -21.59 -28.87 6.93
CA ASN A 33 -21.12 -27.53 6.57
C ASN A 33 -22.28 -26.56 6.31
N GLU A 34 -23.32 -26.98 5.58
CA GLU A 34 -24.51 -26.17 5.33
C GLU A 34 -25.21 -25.77 6.64
N LYS A 35 -25.46 -26.75 7.53
CA LYS A 35 -26.13 -26.49 8.82
C LYS A 35 -25.31 -25.67 9.80
N VAL A 36 -24.00 -25.84 9.79
CA VAL A 36 -23.10 -25.00 10.59
C VAL A 36 -23.07 -23.58 10.04
N ALA A 37 -22.98 -23.39 8.72
CA ALA A 37 -23.01 -22.06 8.13
C ALA A 37 -24.33 -21.32 8.39
N GLU A 38 -25.47 -22.04 8.39
CA GLU A 38 -26.76 -21.49 8.82
C GLU A 38 -26.69 -20.97 10.27
N TRP A 39 -26.24 -21.81 11.21
CA TRP A 39 -26.15 -21.44 12.63
C TRP A 39 -25.15 -20.29 12.89
N GLU A 40 -23.98 -20.33 12.25
CA GLU A 40 -22.93 -19.32 12.40
C GLU A 40 -23.37 -17.92 11.94
N ASN A 41 -24.38 -17.84 11.07
CA ASN A 41 -24.96 -16.60 10.57
C ASN A 41 -26.31 -16.22 11.20
N GLN A 42 -26.87 -17.08 12.04
CA GLN A 42 -28.05 -16.77 12.84
C GLN A 42 -27.71 -15.85 14.01
N ASN A 43 -28.69 -15.04 14.40
CA ASN A 43 -28.55 -14.16 15.54
C ASN A 43 -28.79 -14.93 16.84
N ILE A 44 -27.86 -14.81 17.77
CA ILE A 44 -28.06 -15.09 19.19
C ILE A 44 -28.33 -13.74 19.86
N ILE A 45 -29.44 -13.59 20.57
CA ILE A 45 -29.75 -12.33 21.26
C ILE A 45 -29.08 -12.32 22.62
N LEU A 46 -28.20 -11.34 22.87
CA LEU A 46 -27.68 -11.06 24.20
C LEU A 46 -28.65 -10.14 24.93
N ILE A 47 -29.09 -10.54 26.12
CA ILE A 47 -30.09 -9.81 26.90
C ILE A 47 -29.44 -9.28 28.17
N TYR A 48 -29.55 -7.97 28.39
CA TYR A 48 -29.18 -7.31 29.63
C TYR A 48 -30.18 -6.20 29.96
N GLN A 49 -30.95 -6.36 31.04
CA GLN A 49 -32.06 -5.45 31.38
C GLN A 49 -33.01 -5.28 30.18
N GLU A 50 -33.26 -4.04 29.74
CA GLU A 50 -34.09 -3.73 28.56
C GLU A 50 -33.30 -3.79 27.24
N ASN A 51 -31.97 -3.97 27.30
CA ASN A 51 -31.13 -4.01 26.11
C ASN A 51 -31.09 -5.41 25.50
N GLN A 52 -31.32 -5.48 24.19
CA GLN A 52 -31.19 -6.69 23.38
C GLN A 52 -30.18 -6.44 22.27
N ARG A 53 -29.14 -7.26 22.19
CA ARG A 53 -28.06 -7.13 21.19
C ARG A 53 -27.97 -8.42 20.36
N PRO A 54 -28.38 -8.41 19.08
CA PRO A 54 -28.21 -9.56 18.21
C PRO A 54 -26.73 -9.71 17.82
N ILE A 55 -26.15 -10.88 18.07
CA ILE A 55 -24.79 -11.22 17.65
C ILE A 55 -24.79 -12.44 16.74
N LYS A 56 -23.87 -12.49 15.79
CA LYS A 56 -23.65 -13.69 14.96
C LYS A 56 -22.38 -14.41 15.43
N PRO A 57 -22.41 -15.75 15.64
CA PRO A 57 -21.22 -16.50 16.04
C PRO A 57 -19.99 -16.21 15.15
N ASN A 58 -20.15 -16.17 13.83
CA ASN A 58 -19.03 -15.90 12.92
C ASN A 58 -18.41 -14.51 13.13
N ASN A 59 -19.23 -13.49 13.42
CA ASN A 59 -18.76 -12.11 13.62
C ASN A 59 -17.92 -11.94 14.89
N ILE A 60 -18.15 -12.80 15.89
CA ILE A 60 -17.40 -12.80 17.15
C ILE A 60 -16.24 -13.81 17.14
N GLY A 61 -15.90 -14.37 15.98
CA GLY A 61 -14.81 -15.33 15.83
C GLY A 61 -15.13 -16.74 16.30
N VAL A 62 -16.41 -17.10 16.48
CA VAL A 62 -16.83 -18.47 16.81
C VAL A 62 -17.07 -19.25 15.53
N SER A 63 -16.46 -20.42 15.44
CA SER A 63 -16.66 -21.36 14.34
C SER A 63 -16.63 -22.81 14.80
N LEU A 64 -17.07 -23.72 13.95
CA LEU A 64 -17.01 -25.16 14.19
C LEU A 64 -16.06 -25.86 13.22
N ASP A 65 -15.09 -26.60 13.76
CA ASP A 65 -14.14 -27.38 12.97
C ASP A 65 -14.78 -28.69 12.50
N ILE A 66 -15.35 -28.63 11.30
CA ILE A 66 -16.06 -29.75 10.67
C ILE A 66 -15.12 -30.91 10.39
N LYS A 67 -13.87 -30.67 9.98
CA LYS A 67 -12.93 -31.75 9.65
C LYS A 67 -12.65 -32.64 10.85
N THR A 68 -12.28 -32.02 11.98
CA THR A 68 -12.03 -32.76 13.23
C THR A 68 -13.30 -33.44 13.75
N THR A 69 -14.44 -32.76 13.61
CA THR A 69 -15.75 -33.32 13.97
C THR A 69 -16.10 -34.56 13.15
N MET A 70 -15.88 -34.51 11.83
CA MET A 70 -16.16 -35.60 10.90
C MET A 70 -15.23 -36.80 11.10
N ALA A 71 -13.94 -36.56 11.39
CA ALA A 71 -13.01 -37.63 11.77
C ALA A 71 -13.51 -38.38 13.02
N SER A 72 -13.89 -37.63 14.07
CA SER A 72 -14.42 -38.20 15.31
C SER A 72 -15.75 -38.96 15.09
N ALA A 73 -16.61 -38.44 14.21
CA ALA A 73 -17.87 -39.09 13.84
C ALA A 73 -17.67 -40.36 13.01
N TYR A 74 -16.65 -40.39 12.15
CA TYR A 74 -16.30 -41.56 11.35
C TYR A 74 -15.65 -42.66 12.20
N ASP A 75 -14.78 -42.32 13.14
CA ASP A 75 -14.08 -43.31 13.98
C ASP A 75 -15.00 -43.99 15.02
N ARG A 76 -16.17 -43.39 15.30
CA ARG A 76 -17.19 -43.92 16.23
C ARG A 76 -17.65 -45.32 15.80
N GLY A 77 -17.49 -46.32 16.67
CA GLY A 77 -17.83 -47.71 16.39
C GLY A 77 -16.85 -48.45 15.47
N ARG A 78 -15.68 -47.85 15.14
CA ARG A 78 -14.60 -48.44 14.31
C ARG A 78 -13.31 -48.72 15.09
N ASN A 79 -13.39 -48.77 16.43
CA ASN A 79 -12.25 -48.99 17.34
C ASN A 79 -11.53 -50.33 17.12
N LYS A 80 -10.25 -50.41 17.51
CA LYS A 80 -9.31 -51.55 17.30
C LYS A 80 -9.78 -52.93 17.81
N ASN A 81 -10.79 -52.98 18.68
CA ASN A 81 -11.41 -54.23 19.14
C ASN A 81 -12.76 -54.43 18.42
N ILE A 82 -12.80 -55.38 17.49
CA ILE A 82 -13.92 -55.69 16.57
C ILE A 82 -15.25 -55.92 17.32
N LEU A 83 -15.23 -56.61 18.46
CA LEU A 83 -16.43 -56.90 19.27
C LEU A 83 -17.04 -55.66 19.92
N THR A 84 -16.21 -54.73 20.41
CA THR A 84 -16.67 -53.44 20.98
C THR A 84 -17.17 -52.49 19.90
N GLY A 85 -16.54 -52.46 18.72
CA GLY A 85 -17.01 -51.66 17.58
C GLY A 85 -18.39 -52.11 17.09
N LEU A 86 -18.60 -53.43 16.97
CA LEU A 86 -19.90 -54.01 16.61
C LEU A 86 -20.97 -53.74 17.68
N TYR A 87 -20.63 -53.79 18.96
CA TYR A 87 -21.55 -53.46 20.07
C TYR A 87 -21.99 -51.99 20.02
N GLU A 88 -21.06 -51.05 19.80
CA GLU A 88 -21.37 -49.62 19.62
C GLU A 88 -22.23 -49.36 18.38
N GLN A 89 -22.00 -50.11 17.29
CA GLN A 89 -22.82 -50.06 16.06
C GLN A 89 -24.26 -50.54 16.27
N ILE A 90 -24.46 -51.60 17.06
CA ILE A 90 -25.79 -52.12 17.40
C ILE A 90 -26.52 -51.16 18.34
N LEU A 91 -25.82 -50.63 19.34
CA LEU A 91 -26.37 -49.70 20.32
C LEU A 91 -26.77 -48.35 19.71
N ALA A 92 -26.08 -47.88 18.67
CA ALA A 92 -26.36 -46.62 17.98
C ALA A 92 -27.73 -46.58 17.27
N VAL A 93 -28.30 -47.74 16.96
CA VAL A 93 -29.58 -47.89 16.23
C VAL A 93 -30.76 -48.09 17.19
N LEU A 94 -30.50 -48.35 18.48
CA LEU A 94 -31.55 -48.52 19.49
C LEU A 94 -32.15 -47.15 19.91
N PRO A 95 -33.49 -47.01 19.95
CA PRO A 95 -34.17 -45.73 20.22
C PRO A 95 -33.97 -45.18 21.65
N LEU A 96 -33.29 -45.91 22.52
CA LEU A 96 -33.12 -45.60 23.94
C LEU A 96 -31.88 -44.72 24.26
N ARG A 97 -31.02 -44.40 23.28
CA ARG A 97 -29.87 -43.48 23.47
C ARG A 97 -29.79 -42.43 22.35
N GLN A 98 -29.68 -41.15 22.73
CA GLN A 98 -29.37 -40.06 21.81
C GLN A 98 -27.89 -40.15 21.40
N ASN A 99 -27.60 -40.72 20.23
CA ASN A 99 -26.23 -40.80 19.70
C ASN A 99 -25.84 -39.50 18.98
N ASN A 100 -25.67 -38.41 19.75
CA ASN A 100 -25.31 -37.09 19.25
C ASN A 100 -23.88 -36.72 19.66
N ILE A 101 -23.04 -36.36 18.69
CA ILE A 101 -21.69 -35.86 18.92
C ILE A 101 -21.72 -34.32 18.88
N ALA A 102 -21.02 -33.68 19.82
CA ALA A 102 -20.86 -32.24 19.81
C ALA A 102 -19.84 -31.84 18.72
N PRO A 103 -20.15 -30.84 17.88
CA PRO A 103 -19.17 -30.27 16.97
C PRO A 103 -17.95 -29.71 17.72
N ASN A 104 -16.78 -29.78 17.10
CA ASN A 104 -15.55 -29.22 17.65
C ASN A 104 -15.61 -27.69 17.61
N PHE A 105 -15.70 -27.07 18.78
CA PHE A 105 -15.83 -25.63 18.94
C PHE A 105 -14.47 -24.92 18.89
N VAL A 106 -14.37 -23.90 18.05
CA VAL A 106 -13.18 -23.04 17.91
C VAL A 106 -13.58 -21.59 18.11
N ILE A 107 -12.72 -20.83 18.79
CA ILE A 107 -12.90 -19.40 18.99
C ILE A 107 -11.60 -18.66 18.65
N ASP A 108 -11.72 -17.64 17.81
CA ASP A 108 -10.68 -16.67 17.53
C ASP A 108 -10.68 -15.63 18.66
N GLU A 109 -9.73 -15.77 19.59
CA GLU A 109 -9.64 -14.97 20.81
C GLU A 109 -9.55 -13.46 20.55
N GLU A 110 -8.87 -13.04 19.48
CA GLU A 110 -8.70 -11.62 19.18
C GLU A 110 -9.97 -11.02 18.58
N LYS A 111 -10.65 -11.76 17.69
CA LYS A 111 -11.97 -11.35 17.20
C LYS A 111 -13.01 -11.32 18.30
N PHE A 112 -13.01 -12.32 19.19
CA PHE A 112 -13.94 -12.38 20.31
C PHE A 112 -13.74 -11.20 21.26
N LYS A 113 -12.50 -10.91 21.67
CA LYS A 113 -12.19 -9.74 22.51
C LYS A 113 -12.65 -8.43 21.86
N LYS A 114 -12.34 -8.23 20.59
CA LYS A 114 -12.71 -7.01 19.86
C LYS A 114 -14.23 -6.86 19.74
N ALA A 115 -14.93 -7.94 19.39
CA ALA A 115 -16.39 -7.92 19.30
C ALA A 115 -17.03 -7.68 20.67
N ALA A 116 -16.57 -8.37 21.70
CA ALA A 116 -17.04 -8.16 23.07
C ALA A 116 -16.84 -6.71 23.52
N HIS A 117 -15.68 -6.11 23.26
CA HIS A 117 -15.45 -4.69 23.57
C HIS A 117 -16.48 -3.78 22.88
N ASN A 118 -16.73 -3.99 21.59
CA ASN A 118 -17.67 -3.16 20.83
C ASN A 118 -19.12 -3.32 21.28
N GLU A 119 -19.57 -4.55 21.51
CA GLU A 119 -20.97 -4.85 21.85
C GLU A 119 -21.33 -4.43 23.28
N PHE A 120 -20.36 -4.47 24.20
CA PHE A 120 -20.58 -4.16 25.61
C PHE A 120 -20.18 -2.74 25.99
N SER A 121 -19.52 -1.99 25.10
CA SER A 121 -19.17 -0.58 25.34
C SER A 121 -20.40 0.24 25.74
N GLY A 122 -20.32 0.91 26.89
CA GLY A 122 -21.40 1.71 27.46
C GLY A 122 -22.45 0.93 28.28
N LEU A 123 -22.38 -0.41 28.33
CA LEU A 123 -23.23 -1.28 29.16
C LEU A 123 -22.50 -1.85 30.38
N GLU A 124 -21.18 -1.69 30.44
CA GLU A 124 -20.32 -2.08 31.55
C GLU A 124 -19.38 -0.94 31.93
N ASN A 125 -18.81 -1.02 33.14
CA ASN A 125 -17.78 -0.11 33.62
C ASN A 125 -16.59 -0.96 34.09
N PRO A 126 -15.72 -1.42 33.19
CA PRO A 126 -14.65 -2.37 33.51
C PRO A 126 -13.65 -1.77 34.50
N ALA A 127 -12.91 -2.63 35.19
CA ALA A 127 -11.89 -2.20 36.12
C ALA A 127 -10.78 -1.41 35.41
N GLU A 128 -10.27 -0.39 36.07
CA GLU A 128 -9.16 0.41 35.59
C GLU A 128 -7.89 0.03 36.34
N ASN A 129 -6.87 -0.40 35.60
CA ASN A 129 -5.55 -0.70 36.16
C ASN A 129 -4.88 0.56 36.72
N ALA A 130 -4.09 0.37 37.78
CA ALA A 130 -3.16 1.41 38.23
C ALA A 130 -2.19 1.74 37.09
N SER A 131 -1.93 3.02 36.91
CA SER A 131 -1.05 3.51 35.85
C SER A 131 -0.15 4.63 36.36
N LEU A 132 0.69 5.16 35.47
CA LEU A 132 1.65 6.22 35.81
C LEU A 132 1.43 7.40 34.85
N LYS A 133 1.47 8.61 35.41
CA LYS A 133 1.40 9.86 34.65
C LYS A 133 2.54 10.77 35.07
N TYR A 134 3.28 11.28 34.09
CA TYR A 134 4.37 12.20 34.37
C TYR A 134 3.82 13.53 34.89
N ASP A 135 4.39 14.02 35.98
CA ASP A 135 4.11 15.34 36.54
C ASP A 135 5.33 16.23 36.37
N SER A 136 5.19 17.28 35.54
CA SER A 136 6.27 18.21 35.24
C SER A 136 6.73 19.03 36.45
N LYS A 137 5.88 19.22 37.47
CA LYS A 137 6.23 19.97 38.69
C LYS A 137 7.14 19.15 39.59
N THR A 138 6.80 17.88 39.80
CA THR A 138 7.60 16.96 40.64
C THR A 138 8.72 16.28 39.85
N ARG A 139 8.70 16.37 38.51
CA ARG A 139 9.65 15.76 37.56
C ARG A 139 9.74 14.24 37.72
N ASP A 140 8.61 13.60 38.03
CA ASP A 140 8.50 12.18 38.31
C ASP A 140 7.14 11.63 37.83
N TRP A 141 7.03 10.30 37.78
CA TRP A 141 5.80 9.59 37.44
C TRP A 141 4.93 9.39 38.68
N GLN A 142 3.77 10.03 38.70
CA GLN A 142 2.77 9.90 39.75
C GLN A 142 1.86 8.71 39.48
N ILE A 143 1.53 7.97 40.54
CA ILE A 143 0.63 6.82 40.46
C ILE A 143 -0.80 7.32 40.30
N ILE A 144 -1.47 6.82 39.26
CA ILE A 144 -2.93 6.89 39.15
C ILE A 144 -3.46 5.59 39.74
N ALA A 145 -4.26 5.72 40.80
CA ALA A 145 -4.83 4.59 41.51
C ALA A 145 -5.77 3.76 40.60
N SER A 146 -5.71 2.45 40.78
CA SER A 146 -6.63 1.51 40.18
C SER A 146 -8.05 1.71 40.70
N ARG A 147 -9.05 1.33 39.89
CA ARG A 147 -10.46 1.38 40.29
C ARG A 147 -11.13 0.04 39.97
N PRO A 148 -11.83 -0.59 40.92
CA PRO A 148 -12.68 -1.74 40.62
C PRO A 148 -13.84 -1.31 39.74
N GLY A 149 -14.39 -2.27 39.01
CA GLY A 149 -15.49 -2.06 38.07
C GLY A 149 -16.49 -3.20 38.08
N GLU A 150 -17.40 -3.16 37.12
CA GLU A 150 -18.34 -4.23 36.83
C GLU A 150 -18.32 -4.49 35.32
N ALA A 151 -18.05 -5.74 34.95
CA ALA A 151 -18.00 -6.18 33.56
C ALA A 151 -18.80 -7.47 33.37
N PHE A 152 -19.26 -7.73 32.15
CA PHE A 152 -19.93 -9.01 31.87
C PHE A 152 -18.93 -10.17 31.94
N ASN A 153 -19.35 -11.27 32.56
CA ASN A 153 -18.51 -12.46 32.70
C ASN A 153 -18.22 -13.09 31.32
N ARG A 154 -17.05 -12.77 30.75
CA ARG A 154 -16.62 -13.23 29.42
C ARG A 154 -16.51 -14.74 29.32
N GLU A 155 -16.03 -15.39 30.38
CA GLU A 155 -15.91 -16.85 30.44
C GLU A 155 -17.29 -17.52 30.43
N LYS A 156 -18.27 -16.97 31.17
CA LYS A 156 -19.65 -17.45 31.13
C LYS A 156 -20.27 -17.29 29.74
N ILE A 157 -20.09 -16.13 29.09
CA ILE A 157 -20.56 -15.90 27.71
C ILE A 157 -19.97 -16.95 26.77
N ARG A 158 -18.67 -17.19 26.85
CA ARG A 158 -17.97 -18.22 26.05
C ARG A 158 -18.55 -19.61 26.29
N GLN A 159 -18.76 -19.98 27.56
CA GLN A 159 -19.37 -21.27 27.91
C GLN A 159 -20.80 -21.40 27.39
N ASP A 160 -21.59 -20.33 27.45
CA ASP A 160 -22.98 -20.33 27.02
C ASP A 160 -23.11 -20.40 25.49
N ILE A 161 -22.20 -19.76 24.74
CA ILE A 161 -22.11 -19.92 23.29
C ILE A 161 -21.64 -21.34 22.94
N LYS A 162 -20.64 -21.89 23.64
CA LYS A 162 -20.19 -23.27 23.44
C LYS A 162 -21.32 -24.28 23.69
N LYS A 163 -22.12 -24.12 24.74
CA LYS A 163 -23.29 -24.98 25.00
C LYS A 163 -24.26 -24.95 23.82
N ARG A 164 -24.57 -23.77 23.28
CA ARG A 164 -25.43 -23.59 22.10
C ARG A 164 -24.87 -24.25 20.85
N SER A 165 -23.57 -24.12 20.61
CA SER A 165 -22.90 -24.73 19.47
C SER A 165 -22.94 -26.26 19.49
N THR A 166 -23.03 -26.89 20.68
CA THR A 166 -23.13 -28.37 20.79
C THR A 166 -24.38 -28.96 20.15
N ILE A 167 -25.42 -28.15 19.96
CA ILE A 167 -26.73 -28.56 19.40
C ILE A 167 -27.22 -27.60 18.30
N LEU A 168 -26.35 -26.73 17.78
CA LEU A 168 -26.67 -25.70 16.78
C LEU A 168 -27.92 -24.87 17.13
N ASN A 169 -28.05 -24.51 18.40
CA ASN A 169 -29.17 -23.72 18.92
C ASN A 169 -28.79 -22.24 19.00
N SER A 170 -29.72 -21.34 18.67
CA SER A 170 -29.51 -19.89 18.66
C SER A 170 -30.29 -19.15 19.75
N SER A 171 -30.64 -19.83 20.85
CA SER A 171 -31.40 -19.27 21.97
C SER A 171 -30.68 -18.09 22.63
N ASP A 172 -31.45 -17.21 23.25
CA ASP A 172 -30.93 -15.97 23.84
C ASP A 172 -30.00 -16.22 25.03
N ILE A 173 -28.99 -15.37 25.22
CA ILE A 173 -28.03 -15.42 26.34
C ILE A 173 -28.32 -14.28 27.30
N GLU A 174 -28.66 -14.61 28.54
CA GLU A 174 -28.77 -13.63 29.62
C GLU A 174 -27.38 -13.25 30.14
N LEU A 175 -27.09 -11.95 30.09
CA LEU A 175 -25.86 -11.39 30.59
C LEU A 175 -26.02 -10.96 32.05
N THR A 176 -24.97 -11.20 32.83
CA THR A 176 -24.88 -10.78 34.22
C THR A 176 -23.57 -10.06 34.42
N LEU A 177 -23.64 -8.84 34.97
CA LEU A 177 -22.46 -8.14 35.45
C LEU A 177 -21.86 -8.91 36.63
N THR A 178 -20.54 -8.90 36.68
CA THR A 178 -19.76 -9.45 37.79
C THR A 178 -18.71 -8.42 38.19
N ASN A 179 -18.31 -8.43 39.45
CA ASN A 179 -17.22 -7.59 39.92
C ASN A 179 -15.98 -7.84 39.07
N ASP A 180 -15.48 -6.77 38.48
CA ASP A 180 -14.24 -6.74 37.74
C ASP A 180 -13.18 -6.07 38.62
N TYR A 181 -12.01 -6.68 38.71
CA TYR A 181 -10.93 -6.21 39.56
C TYR A 181 -9.72 -5.87 38.70
N PRO A 182 -9.02 -4.76 39.01
CA PRO A 182 -7.85 -4.37 38.25
C PRO A 182 -6.78 -5.44 38.34
N GLU A 183 -6.20 -5.81 37.20
CA GLU A 183 -5.08 -6.75 37.12
C GLU A 183 -3.81 -6.18 37.77
N ILE A 184 -3.68 -4.85 37.73
CA ILE A 184 -2.54 -4.09 38.22
C ILE A 184 -2.99 -3.13 39.31
N SER A 185 -2.54 -3.39 40.53
CA SER A 185 -2.65 -2.52 41.70
C SER A 185 -1.43 -1.59 41.82
N GLU A 186 -1.51 -0.62 42.73
CA GLU A 186 -0.51 0.44 42.91
C GLU A 186 0.88 -0.10 43.27
N ASP A 187 0.96 -1.15 44.10
CA ASP A 187 2.21 -1.80 44.51
C ASP A 187 2.95 -2.43 43.31
N LYS A 188 2.24 -2.75 42.23
CA LYS A 188 2.79 -3.32 41.00
C LYS A 188 3.31 -2.27 40.00
N THR A 189 3.29 -0.99 40.35
CA THR A 189 3.74 0.11 39.47
C THR A 189 5.21 0.51 39.68
N GLN A 190 5.81 0.17 40.82
CA GLN A 190 7.13 0.69 41.21
C GLN A 190 8.25 0.28 40.24
N LYS A 191 8.21 -0.96 39.71
CA LYS A 191 9.19 -1.43 38.72
C LYS A 191 9.14 -0.59 37.44
N ALA A 192 7.94 -0.33 36.91
CA ALA A 192 7.75 0.50 35.73
C ALA A 192 8.23 1.94 35.97
N ARG A 193 7.86 2.55 37.11
CA ARG A 193 8.33 3.89 37.48
C ARG A 193 9.86 3.99 37.49
N ASN A 194 10.55 3.02 38.06
CA ASN A 194 12.01 2.98 38.10
C ASN A 194 12.61 2.87 36.69
N VAL A 195 12.05 2.03 35.83
CA VAL A 195 12.50 1.87 34.43
C VAL A 195 12.26 3.17 33.63
N ALA A 196 11.08 3.77 33.74
CA ALA A 196 10.74 5.00 33.06
C ALA A 196 11.66 6.17 33.48
N ASN A 197 11.95 6.31 34.78
CA ASN A 197 12.92 7.30 35.25
C ASN A 197 14.33 7.05 34.71
N ARG A 198 14.79 5.79 34.63
CA ARG A 198 16.08 5.48 34.01
C ARG A 198 16.13 5.84 32.53
N ILE A 199 15.06 5.62 31.79
CA ILE A 199 14.95 6.07 30.38
C ILE A 199 15.16 7.59 30.31
N LEU A 200 14.46 8.34 31.17
CA LEU A 200 14.57 9.81 31.22
C LEU A 200 15.92 10.32 31.74
N ASP A 201 16.66 9.53 32.53
CA ASP A 201 17.99 9.88 33.03
C ASP A 201 19.10 9.55 32.01
N ASN A 202 18.83 8.64 31.08
CA ASN A 202 19.76 8.23 30.03
C ASN A 202 19.67 9.08 28.76
N VAL A 203 18.78 10.06 28.68
CA VAL A 203 18.78 11.04 27.59
C VAL A 203 20.10 11.82 27.47
N PRO A 204 20.44 12.31 26.27
CA PRO A 204 19.76 12.06 25.00
C PRO A 204 20.06 10.67 24.41
N TYR A 205 19.12 10.16 23.61
CA TYR A 205 19.37 9.07 22.66
C TYR A 205 19.57 9.65 21.26
N PHE A 206 20.33 8.95 20.42
CA PHE A 206 20.67 9.43 19.08
C PHE A 206 20.19 8.44 18.03
N LEU A 207 19.37 8.91 17.10
CA LEU A 207 19.13 8.20 15.85
C LEU A 207 20.29 8.53 14.91
N ILE A 208 20.86 7.50 14.29
CA ILE A 208 22.00 7.65 13.38
C ILE A 208 21.66 7.06 12.04
N TYR A 209 21.75 7.90 11.01
CA TYR A 209 21.85 7.46 9.63
C TYR A 209 23.32 7.51 9.22
N ARG A 210 23.90 6.32 8.99
CA ARG A 210 25.17 6.20 8.30
C ARG A 210 24.79 5.89 6.85
N GLY A 211 25.18 6.76 5.92
CA GLY A 211 24.86 6.59 4.51
C GLY A 211 25.35 5.25 3.94
N ALA A 212 25.16 5.04 2.65
CA ALA A 212 25.32 3.71 2.04
C ALA A 212 26.74 3.13 2.10
N THR A 213 27.75 3.93 2.47
CA THR A 213 29.15 3.52 2.61
C THR A 213 29.80 4.15 3.85
N GLN A 214 30.88 3.55 4.37
CA GLN A 214 31.62 4.09 5.53
C GLN A 214 32.23 5.48 5.28
N ASN A 215 32.40 5.90 4.02
CA ASN A 215 32.95 7.21 3.63
C ASN A 215 31.85 8.20 3.19
N ASP A 216 30.57 7.89 3.40
CA ASP A 216 29.48 8.79 3.06
C ASP A 216 29.47 9.98 4.04
N LEU A 217 29.86 11.16 3.56
CA LEU A 217 29.88 12.41 4.31
C LEU A 217 28.48 12.86 4.76
N ASN A 218 27.41 12.19 4.30
CA ASN A 218 26.03 12.46 4.69
C ASN A 218 25.60 11.75 5.98
N GLN A 219 26.50 11.53 6.94
CA GLN A 219 26.09 11.06 8.25
C GLN A 219 25.17 12.08 8.89
N ARG A 220 23.96 11.64 9.23
CA ARG A 220 22.97 12.48 9.93
C ARG A 220 22.65 11.87 11.28
N SER A 221 22.34 12.74 12.23
CA SER A 221 21.90 12.31 13.55
C SER A 221 20.78 13.19 14.05
N TRP A 222 19.80 12.55 14.69
CA TRP A 222 18.67 13.20 15.34
C TRP A 222 18.68 12.85 16.82
N THR A 223 18.32 13.82 17.65
CA THR A 223 18.31 13.66 19.10
C THR A 223 16.89 13.32 19.55
N ILE A 224 16.75 12.27 20.35
CA ILE A 224 15.52 12.00 21.11
C ILE A 224 15.76 12.56 22.52
N ASP A 225 15.06 13.65 22.81
CA ASP A 225 15.19 14.39 24.06
C ASP A 225 14.23 13.90 25.15
N ARG A 226 14.27 14.57 26.30
CA ARG A 226 13.48 14.21 27.48
C ARG A 226 11.98 14.40 27.25
N GLU A 227 11.58 15.52 26.65
CA GLU A 227 10.16 15.84 26.43
C GLU A 227 9.53 14.85 25.43
N THR A 228 10.28 14.50 24.38
CA THR A 228 9.90 13.47 23.42
C THR A 228 9.68 12.12 24.12
N LEU A 229 10.58 11.70 25.03
CA LEU A 229 10.39 10.43 25.75
C LEU A 229 9.29 10.47 26.80
N ILE A 230 9.05 11.59 27.46
CA ILE A 230 7.89 11.75 28.36
C ILE A 230 6.61 11.50 27.58
N ASP A 231 6.52 12.01 26.36
CA ASP A 231 5.37 11.81 25.48
C ASP A 231 5.28 10.37 24.92
N TRP A 232 6.41 9.73 24.63
CA TRP A 232 6.44 8.37 24.05
C TRP A 232 6.25 7.25 25.08
N ILE A 233 6.64 7.42 26.34
CA ILE A 233 6.55 6.35 27.34
C ILE A 233 5.07 6.00 27.62
N VAL A 234 4.76 4.71 27.51
CA VAL A 234 3.45 4.13 27.82
C VAL A 234 3.60 2.92 28.75
N PHE A 235 2.53 2.62 29.49
CA PHE A 235 2.55 1.64 30.58
C PHE A 235 1.55 0.49 30.35
N PRO A 236 1.86 -0.48 29.47
CA PRO A 236 0.97 -1.59 29.20
C PRO A 236 1.01 -2.66 30.31
N PRO A 237 -0.08 -3.40 30.56
CA PRO A 237 -0.05 -4.63 31.35
C PRO A 237 0.97 -5.62 30.78
N THR A 238 1.87 -6.12 31.61
CA THR A 238 2.98 -6.97 31.18
C THR A 238 3.16 -8.14 32.15
N ASP A 239 3.55 -9.30 31.63
CA ASP A 239 3.88 -10.45 32.48
C ASP A 239 5.16 -10.15 33.27
N GLU A 240 5.15 -10.46 34.57
CA GLU A 240 6.28 -10.17 35.46
C GLU A 240 7.61 -10.81 34.98
N GLU A 241 7.54 -11.92 34.25
CA GLU A 241 8.67 -12.58 33.61
C GLU A 241 9.43 -11.69 32.61
N PHE A 242 8.79 -10.67 32.02
CA PHE A 242 9.43 -9.74 31.06
C PHE A 242 10.65 -9.00 31.64
N TYR A 243 10.70 -8.85 32.96
CA TYR A 243 11.81 -8.19 33.66
C TYR A 243 12.83 -9.16 34.26
N ARG A 244 12.64 -10.49 34.12
CA ARG A 244 13.60 -11.49 34.59
C ARG A 244 14.68 -11.75 33.54
N GLU A 245 15.93 -11.90 33.98
CA GLU A 245 17.07 -12.21 33.10
C GLU A 245 17.14 -13.71 32.73
N GLU A 246 16.54 -14.61 33.54
CA GLU A 246 16.50 -16.05 33.31
C GLU A 246 15.05 -16.57 33.20
N LYS A 247 14.76 -17.36 32.15
CA LYS A 247 13.48 -18.05 31.96
C LYS A 247 13.47 -19.33 32.81
N THR A 248 12.69 -19.37 33.89
CA THR A 248 12.44 -20.59 34.67
C THR A 248 11.14 -21.27 34.23
N ASP A 249 11.21 -22.57 33.94
CA ASP A 249 10.20 -23.39 33.25
C ASP A 249 8.96 -23.80 34.09
N TYR A 250 8.48 -22.95 35.00
CA TYR A 250 7.28 -23.23 35.78
C TYR A 250 6.40 -21.98 35.92
N SER A 251 5.64 -21.68 34.87
CA SER A 251 4.68 -20.58 34.82
C SER A 251 3.45 -20.88 35.68
N ARG A 252 3.19 -20.04 36.69
CA ARG A 252 1.80 -19.75 37.10
C ARG A 252 1.31 -18.62 36.22
N PRO A 253 0.33 -18.83 35.32
CA PRO A 253 -0.32 -17.71 34.64
C PRO A 253 -1.06 -16.87 35.70
N GLY A 254 -0.81 -15.55 35.77
CA GLY A 254 -1.70 -14.67 36.54
C GLY A 254 -1.14 -13.38 37.16
N ASN A 255 0.18 -13.17 37.28
CA ASN A 255 0.69 -11.93 37.88
C ASN A 255 1.13 -10.91 36.82
N LYS A 256 0.16 -10.21 36.24
CA LYS A 256 0.43 -8.98 35.47
C LYS A 256 0.97 -7.90 36.40
N ILE A 257 1.94 -7.14 35.91
CA ILE A 257 2.47 -5.91 36.51
C ILE A 257 2.43 -4.78 35.49
N LEU A 258 2.64 -3.54 35.94
CA LEU A 258 2.79 -2.43 35.03
C LEU A 258 4.12 -2.56 34.27
N GLY A 259 4.06 -2.58 32.95
CA GLY A 259 5.23 -2.58 32.07
C GLY A 259 5.63 -1.18 31.62
N VAL A 260 6.72 -1.09 30.87
CA VAL A 260 7.15 0.13 30.17
C VAL A 260 7.41 -0.21 28.71
N SER A 261 6.78 0.52 27.82
CA SER A 261 7.02 0.49 26.38
C SER A 261 7.09 1.92 25.87
N LEU A 262 7.55 2.10 24.63
CA LEU A 262 7.34 3.34 23.90
C LEU A 262 6.17 3.19 22.93
N ASP A 263 5.40 4.26 22.78
CA ASP A 263 4.30 4.40 21.83
C ASP A 263 4.88 4.41 20.41
N LYS A 264 4.67 3.29 19.72
CA LYS A 264 5.18 3.10 18.35
C LYS A 264 4.56 4.08 17.38
N ASP A 265 3.33 4.53 17.59
CA ASP A 265 2.66 5.45 16.67
C ASP A 265 3.31 6.82 16.72
N LYS A 266 3.65 7.29 17.91
CA LYS A 266 4.39 8.55 18.09
C LYS A 266 5.80 8.47 17.51
N ILE A 267 6.49 7.33 17.69
CA ILE A 267 7.80 7.12 17.04
C ILE A 267 7.65 7.14 15.52
N ARG A 268 6.62 6.49 14.96
CA ARG A 268 6.36 6.50 13.51
C ARG A 268 6.11 7.92 12.99
N GLN A 269 5.36 8.75 13.71
CA GLN A 269 5.15 10.15 13.31
C GLN A 269 6.47 10.93 13.27
N PHE A 270 7.32 10.79 14.29
CA PHE A 270 8.65 11.39 14.29
C PHE A 270 9.52 10.89 13.12
N LEU A 271 9.46 9.58 12.82
CA LEU A 271 10.20 9.00 11.69
C LEU A 271 9.69 9.53 10.34
N ILE A 272 8.37 9.77 10.19
CA ILE A 272 7.78 10.38 8.99
C ILE A 272 8.31 11.79 8.77
N GLU A 273 8.49 12.59 9.83
CA GLU A 273 9.03 13.95 9.72
C GLU A 273 10.49 13.98 9.23
N ILE A 274 11.31 13.02 9.67
CA ILE A 274 12.72 12.94 9.24
C ILE A 274 12.90 12.16 7.93
N ALA A 275 11.92 11.35 7.51
CA ALA A 275 12.00 10.50 6.32
C ALA A 275 12.44 11.26 5.05
N PRO A 276 11.94 12.48 4.71
CA PRO A 276 12.38 13.22 3.52
C PRO A 276 13.87 13.57 3.52
N THR A 277 14.52 13.55 4.68
CA THR A 277 15.95 13.85 4.84
C THR A 277 16.85 12.62 4.67
N VAL A 278 16.24 11.43 4.66
CA VAL A 278 16.87 10.11 4.50
C VAL A 278 16.50 9.49 3.14
N ASN A 279 15.24 9.64 2.75
CA ASN A 279 14.67 9.05 1.56
C ASN A 279 15.21 9.72 0.31
N ARG A 280 15.46 8.90 -0.70
CA ARG A 280 15.89 9.32 -2.02
C ARG A 280 15.25 8.41 -3.05
N GLU A 281 14.59 9.00 -4.04
CA GLU A 281 14.09 8.23 -5.17
C GLU A 281 15.24 7.65 -6.01
N PRO A 282 15.09 6.44 -6.57
CA PRO A 282 16.07 5.89 -7.48
C PRO A 282 16.18 6.73 -8.76
N ILE A 283 17.40 6.88 -9.27
CA ILE A 283 17.69 7.63 -10.49
C ILE A 283 18.06 6.63 -11.59
N ASN A 284 17.25 6.60 -12.65
CA ASN A 284 17.51 5.77 -13.82
C ASN A 284 18.82 6.17 -14.52
N ALA A 285 19.52 5.19 -15.09
CA ALA A 285 20.61 5.45 -16.03
C ALA A 285 20.07 6.21 -17.24
N GLN A 286 20.87 7.15 -17.75
CA GLN A 286 20.54 7.92 -18.95
C GLN A 286 21.37 7.42 -20.12
N LEU A 287 20.75 7.27 -21.27
CA LEU A 287 21.40 6.84 -22.50
C LEU A 287 21.70 8.04 -23.41
N ALA A 288 22.70 7.88 -24.26
CA ALA A 288 23.02 8.78 -25.36
C ALA A 288 23.49 7.97 -26.59
N MET A 289 23.54 8.64 -27.74
CA MET A 289 24.18 8.09 -28.93
C MET A 289 25.60 8.64 -29.05
N GLU A 290 26.59 7.77 -29.05
CA GLU A 290 28.00 8.10 -29.27
C GLU A 290 28.59 7.18 -30.34
N ASN A 291 29.20 7.76 -31.37
CA ASN A 291 29.82 7.01 -32.48
C ASN A 291 28.87 5.97 -33.12
N GLY A 292 27.57 6.30 -33.22
CA GLY A 292 26.56 5.42 -33.80
C GLY A 292 26.10 4.27 -32.90
N LYS A 293 26.48 4.26 -31.62
CA LYS A 293 26.06 3.25 -30.63
C LYS A 293 25.36 3.89 -29.44
N VAL A 294 24.46 3.15 -28.81
CA VAL A 294 23.85 3.55 -27.54
C VAL A 294 24.89 3.35 -26.43
N THR A 295 25.17 4.41 -25.67
CA THR A 295 26.08 4.39 -24.51
C THR A 295 25.38 4.94 -23.27
N VAL A 296 25.91 4.63 -22.09
CA VAL A 296 25.43 5.18 -20.82
C VAL A 296 26.02 6.56 -20.61
N PHE A 297 25.18 7.59 -20.76
CA PHE A 297 25.54 8.99 -20.54
C PHE A 297 25.66 9.32 -19.05
N ALA A 298 24.75 8.80 -18.23
CA ALA A 298 24.79 8.96 -16.78
C ALA A 298 24.45 7.64 -16.08
N LEU A 299 25.23 7.30 -15.05
CA LEU A 299 25.03 6.09 -14.26
C LEU A 299 23.75 6.19 -13.42
N SER A 300 23.09 5.04 -13.24
CA SER A 300 21.97 4.90 -12.32
C SER A 300 22.40 5.05 -10.87
N GLN A 301 21.49 5.53 -10.02
CA GLN A 301 21.70 5.58 -8.57
C GLN A 301 20.55 4.88 -7.85
N ASP A 302 20.88 4.00 -6.90
CA ASP A 302 19.88 3.37 -6.04
C ASP A 302 19.13 4.42 -5.21
N GLY A 303 17.83 4.22 -5.09
CA GLY A 303 17.01 4.91 -4.10
C GLY A 303 17.29 4.39 -2.69
N MET A 304 16.85 5.16 -1.72
CA MET A 304 16.93 4.83 -0.30
C MET A 304 15.59 5.14 0.34
N GLN A 305 15.09 4.23 1.17
CA GLN A 305 13.83 4.39 1.89
C GLN A 305 14.03 4.05 3.36
N LEU A 306 13.53 4.90 4.25
CA LEU A 306 13.46 4.65 5.69
C LEU A 306 12.38 3.61 5.99
N GLU A 307 12.78 2.52 6.64
CA GLU A 307 11.88 1.47 7.14
C GLU A 307 11.27 1.91 8.46
N THR A 308 10.19 2.69 8.38
CA THR A 308 9.59 3.37 9.55
C THR A 308 9.11 2.39 10.62
N GLU A 309 8.44 1.30 10.25
CA GLU A 309 7.91 0.31 11.20
C GLU A 309 9.05 -0.44 11.92
N LEU A 310 10.00 -0.99 11.14
CA LEU A 310 11.15 -1.72 11.69
C LEU A 310 12.02 -0.81 12.57
N THR A 311 12.19 0.46 12.15
CA THR A 311 12.96 1.43 12.92
C THR A 311 12.23 1.81 14.21
N ALA A 312 10.90 1.99 14.19
CA ALA A 312 10.13 2.28 15.40
C ALA A 312 10.21 1.13 16.42
N GLU A 313 10.12 -0.11 15.94
CA GLU A 313 10.34 -1.29 16.78
C GLU A 313 11.76 -1.34 17.36
N ALA A 314 12.78 -1.10 16.53
CA ALA A 314 14.17 -1.07 16.98
C ALA A 314 14.41 0.01 18.04
N ILE A 315 13.82 1.20 17.88
CA ILE A 315 13.89 2.29 18.86
C ILE A 315 13.26 1.86 20.19
N SER A 316 12.01 1.39 20.16
CA SER A 316 11.29 0.96 21.37
C SER A 316 12.02 -0.15 22.11
N ASN A 317 12.42 -1.21 21.40
CA ASN A 317 13.12 -2.35 21.97
C ASN A 317 14.49 -1.96 22.54
N THR A 318 15.25 -1.13 21.83
CA THR A 318 16.59 -0.71 22.29
C THR A 318 16.49 0.16 23.53
N ILE A 319 15.63 1.19 23.54
CA ILE A 319 15.50 2.10 24.68
C ILE A 319 15.00 1.36 25.91
N VAL A 320 13.97 0.51 25.77
CA VAL A 320 13.42 -0.25 26.90
C VAL A 320 14.43 -1.27 27.44
N SER A 321 15.06 -2.08 26.56
CA SER A 321 16.01 -3.12 26.98
C SER A 321 17.23 -2.54 27.69
N LEU A 322 17.75 -1.40 27.20
CA LEU A 322 18.85 -0.67 27.85
C LEU A 322 18.49 -0.17 29.25
N ASN A 323 17.22 -0.05 29.62
CA ASN A 323 16.82 0.56 30.90
C ASN A 323 16.18 -0.43 31.87
N LYS A 324 16.22 -1.73 31.57
CA LYS A 324 15.74 -2.79 32.46
C LYS A 324 16.59 -2.91 33.73
N THR A 325 17.90 -2.70 33.65
CA THR A 325 18.83 -2.79 34.80
C THR A 325 19.33 -1.41 35.25
N SER A 326 19.92 -1.34 36.44
CA SER A 326 20.44 -0.09 37.03
C SER A 326 21.81 0.32 36.49
N ALA A 327 22.37 -0.38 35.50
CA ALA A 327 23.68 -0.06 34.94
C ALA A 327 23.62 1.27 34.17
N ARG A 328 24.61 2.15 34.37
CA ARG A 328 24.80 3.33 33.50
C ARG A 328 25.52 2.89 32.24
N TYR A 329 24.99 3.27 31.07
CA TYR A 329 25.55 2.89 29.78
C TYR A 329 26.38 4.03 29.17
N PRO A 330 27.50 3.72 28.48
CA PRO A 330 28.26 4.72 27.75
C PRO A 330 27.44 5.30 26.59
N SER A 331 27.74 6.54 26.20
CA SER A 331 27.03 7.23 25.10
C SER A 331 27.02 6.44 23.79
N SER A 332 28.03 5.59 23.54
CA SER A 332 28.09 4.72 22.35
C SER A 332 26.95 3.69 22.27
N LYS A 333 26.34 3.32 23.40
CA LYS A 333 25.18 2.41 23.47
C LYS A 333 23.85 3.13 23.29
N LYS A 334 23.84 4.47 23.25
CA LYS A 334 22.64 5.31 23.06
C LYS A 334 22.37 5.64 21.59
N ASN A 335 23.17 5.08 20.69
CA ASN A 335 23.07 5.26 19.26
C ASN A 335 22.21 4.16 18.65
N ILE A 336 21.10 4.53 18.04
CA ILE A 336 20.14 3.64 17.38
C ILE A 336 20.23 3.89 15.89
N GLY A 337 20.57 2.86 15.11
CA GLY A 337 20.67 2.99 13.65
C GLY A 337 19.28 3.09 13.02
N LEU A 338 19.10 4.03 12.10
CA LEU A 338 17.93 4.01 11.21
C LEU A 338 18.04 2.79 10.28
N LEU A 339 16.95 2.03 10.14
CA LEU A 339 16.87 0.92 9.21
C LEU A 339 16.38 1.43 7.87
N THR A 340 17.10 1.11 6.80
CA THR A 340 16.78 1.59 5.46
C THR A 340 16.86 0.47 4.44
N SER A 341 16.01 0.50 3.43
CA SER A 341 16.07 -0.35 2.26
C SER A 341 16.54 0.42 1.03
N LYS A 342 17.25 -0.29 0.15
CA LYS A 342 17.65 0.24 -1.16
C LYS A 342 16.62 -0.20 -2.19
N HIS A 343 16.24 0.74 -3.05
CA HIS A 343 15.39 0.45 -4.21
C HIS A 343 16.19 0.70 -5.47
N SER A 344 16.38 -0.32 -6.29
CA SER A 344 17.10 -0.15 -7.56
C SER A 344 16.24 0.60 -8.58
N PRO A 345 16.84 1.45 -9.42
CA PRO A 345 16.15 2.10 -10.51
C PRO A 345 15.67 1.08 -11.54
N GLN A 346 14.64 1.44 -12.29
CA GLN A 346 14.11 0.60 -13.35
C GLN A 346 15.15 0.35 -14.45
N ILE A 347 16.00 1.35 -14.72
CA ILE A 347 17.05 1.31 -15.73
C ILE A 347 18.40 1.45 -15.03
N THR A 348 19.20 0.39 -15.11
CA THR A 348 20.55 0.30 -14.55
C THR A 348 21.51 -0.06 -15.68
N THR A 349 22.81 0.24 -15.50
CA THR A 349 23.83 -0.19 -16.48
C THR A 349 23.79 -1.70 -16.73
N GLY A 350 23.44 -2.50 -15.72
CA GLY A 350 23.40 -3.96 -15.82
C GLY A 350 22.16 -4.54 -16.54
N ASN A 351 21.11 -3.75 -16.79
CA ASN A 351 19.86 -4.27 -17.36
C ASN A 351 19.44 -3.65 -18.71
N ILE A 352 20.22 -2.70 -19.26
CA ILE A 352 19.94 -2.04 -20.55
C ILE A 352 19.66 -3.04 -21.67
N ASP A 353 20.52 -4.06 -21.80
CA ASP A 353 20.36 -5.10 -22.83
C ASP A 353 19.10 -5.95 -22.61
N THR A 354 18.82 -6.32 -21.36
CA THR A 354 17.63 -7.10 -21.01
C THR A 354 16.33 -6.32 -21.20
N LEU A 355 16.40 -4.99 -21.11
CA LEU A 355 15.27 -4.10 -21.39
C LEU A 355 15.10 -3.84 -22.90
N GLY A 356 16.04 -4.29 -23.73
CA GLY A 356 16.01 -4.06 -25.18
C GLY A 356 16.35 -2.62 -25.57
N LEU A 357 17.14 -1.89 -24.80
CA LEU A 357 17.45 -0.47 -25.06
C LEU A 357 18.73 -0.32 -25.88
N THR A 358 18.77 -0.93 -27.06
CA THR A 358 20.01 -1.13 -27.85
C THR A 358 20.17 -0.18 -29.02
N SER A 359 19.14 0.57 -29.41
CA SER A 359 19.13 1.47 -30.57
C SER A 359 18.31 2.74 -30.30
N LEU A 360 18.70 3.85 -30.93
CA LEU A 360 17.85 5.04 -31.04
C LEU A 360 16.85 4.81 -32.18
N LEU A 361 15.56 4.68 -31.87
CA LEU A 361 14.51 4.44 -32.85
C LEU A 361 14.06 5.74 -33.54
N GLY A 362 14.08 6.86 -32.81
CA GLY A 362 13.70 8.15 -33.36
C GLY A 362 13.99 9.30 -32.43
N ARG A 363 14.12 10.49 -33.04
CA ARG A 363 14.46 11.75 -32.36
C ARG A 363 13.52 12.86 -32.80
N GLY A 364 12.98 13.60 -31.84
CA GLY A 364 12.20 14.81 -32.05
C GLY A 364 12.96 16.02 -31.52
N VAL A 365 12.94 17.11 -32.28
CA VAL A 365 13.53 18.39 -31.86
C VAL A 365 12.57 19.53 -32.19
N SER A 366 12.49 20.51 -31.31
CA SER A 366 11.84 21.78 -31.60
C SER A 366 12.54 22.93 -30.88
N ASN A 367 12.46 24.12 -31.47
CA ASN A 367 13.16 25.31 -30.99
C ASN A 367 12.15 26.33 -30.45
N PHE A 368 12.47 26.90 -29.29
CA PHE A 368 11.65 27.91 -28.61
C PHE A 368 12.39 29.24 -28.38
N SER A 369 13.43 29.52 -29.16
CA SER A 369 14.23 30.76 -29.04
C SER A 369 13.34 32.00 -29.08
N GLY A 370 13.61 32.95 -28.19
CA GLY A 370 12.82 34.18 -28.04
C GLY A 370 11.53 34.00 -27.22
N SER A 371 11.35 32.85 -26.57
CA SER A 371 10.24 32.65 -25.63
C SER A 371 10.42 33.53 -24.36
N PRO A 372 9.32 34.03 -23.77
CA PRO A 372 9.35 34.66 -22.46
C PRO A 372 9.83 33.70 -21.36
N GLU A 373 10.35 34.24 -20.26
CA GLU A 373 10.91 33.46 -19.15
C GLU A 373 9.93 32.44 -18.57
N ASN A 374 8.67 32.85 -18.32
CA ASN A 374 7.63 31.94 -17.80
C ASN A 374 7.38 30.76 -18.75
N ARG A 375 7.33 31.00 -20.06
CA ARG A 375 7.23 29.94 -21.07
C ARG A 375 8.43 28.99 -21.03
N VAL A 376 9.65 29.53 -20.93
CA VAL A 376 10.88 28.73 -20.85
C VAL A 376 10.86 27.87 -19.59
N HIS A 377 10.48 28.44 -18.44
CA HIS A 377 10.32 27.72 -17.19
C HIS A 377 9.32 26.56 -17.31
N ASN A 378 8.12 26.82 -17.82
CA ASN A 378 7.09 25.80 -18.03
C ASN A 378 7.54 24.67 -18.98
N ILE A 379 8.27 25.00 -20.05
CA ILE A 379 8.85 24.02 -20.97
C ILE A 379 9.84 23.11 -20.24
N ASN A 380 10.71 23.67 -19.39
CA ASN A 380 11.65 22.89 -18.61
C ASN A 380 10.91 21.96 -17.63
N VAL A 381 9.95 22.48 -16.86
CA VAL A 381 9.14 21.68 -15.91
C VAL A 381 8.43 20.52 -16.63
N GLY A 382 7.76 20.80 -17.75
CA GLY A 382 7.05 19.79 -18.52
C GLY A 382 7.98 18.75 -19.15
N THR A 383 9.16 19.19 -19.62
CA THR A 383 10.17 18.29 -20.21
C THR A 383 10.76 17.37 -19.15
N THR A 384 11.12 17.88 -17.96
CA THR A 384 11.64 17.06 -16.85
C THR A 384 10.66 15.98 -16.42
N LYS A 385 9.36 16.29 -16.36
CA LYS A 385 8.29 15.30 -16.06
C LYS A 385 8.20 14.17 -17.07
N LEU A 386 8.61 14.41 -18.32
CA LEU A 386 8.54 13.43 -19.41
C LEU A 386 9.87 12.77 -19.74
N ASN A 387 10.86 12.86 -18.85
CA ASN A 387 12.16 12.22 -19.04
C ASN A 387 12.25 10.88 -18.31
N GLY A 388 12.81 9.87 -18.96
CA GLY A 388 13.12 8.57 -18.35
C GLY A 388 11.93 7.61 -18.27
N ILE A 389 10.92 7.77 -19.14
CA ILE A 389 9.72 6.93 -19.15
C ILE A 389 10.04 5.60 -19.86
N LEU A 390 9.82 4.48 -19.18
CA LEU A 390 9.93 3.15 -19.77
C LEU A 390 8.53 2.62 -20.16
N LEU A 391 8.19 2.71 -21.44
CA LEU A 391 6.92 2.28 -21.99
C LEU A 391 7.01 0.83 -22.47
N LYS A 392 6.27 -0.09 -21.84
CA LYS A 392 6.28 -1.51 -22.19
C LYS A 392 5.73 -1.78 -23.59
N SER A 393 6.13 -2.88 -24.21
CA SER A 393 5.54 -3.34 -25.48
C SER A 393 4.02 -3.47 -25.35
N GLY A 394 3.28 -2.96 -26.34
CA GLY A 394 1.83 -2.92 -26.38
C GLY A 394 1.18 -1.84 -25.50
N ALA A 395 1.93 -1.17 -24.63
CA ALA A 395 1.39 -0.12 -23.77
C ALA A 395 1.18 1.19 -24.55
N GLU A 396 0.24 2.00 -24.07
CA GLU A 396 -0.06 3.32 -24.63
C GLU A 396 0.57 4.42 -23.77
N PHE A 397 1.14 5.41 -24.44
CA PHE A 397 1.55 6.68 -23.87
C PHE A 397 0.39 7.67 -23.93
N SER A 398 0.12 8.36 -22.83
CA SER A 398 -0.69 9.59 -22.80
C SER A 398 0.16 10.72 -22.26
N PHE A 399 0.22 11.82 -23.00
CA PHE A 399 0.99 13.00 -22.57
C PHE A 399 0.36 13.63 -21.32
N ASN A 400 -0.96 13.83 -21.34
CA ASN A 400 -1.68 14.45 -20.23
C ASN A 400 -1.62 13.60 -18.95
N ASP A 401 -1.73 12.28 -19.06
CA ASP A 401 -1.67 11.39 -17.88
C ASP A 401 -0.33 11.49 -17.15
N ILE A 402 0.77 11.55 -17.90
CA ILE A 402 2.12 11.62 -17.31
C ILE A 402 2.41 13.03 -16.79
N LEU A 403 1.96 14.06 -17.50
CA LEU A 403 2.16 15.45 -17.09
C LEU A 403 1.45 15.75 -15.75
N GLY A 404 0.24 15.20 -15.58
CA GLY A 404 -0.60 15.36 -14.41
C GLY A 404 -1.21 16.76 -14.30
N LYS A 405 -1.46 17.21 -13.06
CA LYS A 405 -2.04 18.52 -12.78
C LYS A 405 -1.09 19.65 -13.23
N ILE A 406 -1.69 20.74 -13.71
CA ILE A 406 -0.99 21.95 -14.12
C ILE A 406 -1.42 23.08 -13.21
N GLY A 407 -0.55 23.48 -12.29
CA GLY A 407 -0.79 24.56 -11.36
C GLY A 407 0.49 25.07 -10.72
N PRO A 408 0.39 26.10 -9.85
CA PRO A 408 1.54 26.66 -9.16
C PRO A 408 2.18 25.67 -8.18
N GLN A 409 1.38 24.75 -7.60
CA GLN A 409 1.88 23.70 -6.70
C GLN A 409 2.78 22.69 -7.43
N GLU A 410 2.51 22.46 -8.72
CA GLU A 410 3.33 21.62 -9.60
C GLU A 410 4.50 22.39 -10.23
N GLY A 411 4.67 23.68 -9.87
CA GLY A 411 5.78 24.51 -10.30
C GLY A 411 5.57 25.25 -11.62
N TYR A 412 4.35 25.29 -12.16
CA TYR A 412 4.08 26.06 -13.39
C TYR A 412 3.84 27.55 -13.10
N LEU A 413 4.16 28.38 -14.08
CA LEU A 413 3.94 29.83 -14.07
C LEU A 413 2.88 30.25 -15.11
N PRO A 414 2.16 31.37 -14.90
CA PRO A 414 1.21 31.89 -15.88
C PRO A 414 1.91 32.31 -17.18
N GLU A 415 1.41 31.83 -18.32
CA GLU A 415 1.88 32.15 -19.66
C GLU A 415 0.75 31.93 -20.69
N LEU A 416 0.85 32.53 -21.88
CA LEU A 416 -0.18 32.47 -22.91
C LEU A 416 -0.54 31.02 -23.33
N VAL A 417 -1.83 30.70 -23.21
CA VAL A 417 -2.48 29.47 -23.66
C VAL A 417 -3.59 29.82 -24.67
N ILE A 418 -3.72 29.00 -25.70
CA ILE A 418 -4.76 29.14 -26.73
C ILE A 418 -6.04 28.49 -26.23
N GLN A 419 -7.10 29.27 -26.07
CA GLN A 419 -8.44 28.80 -25.75
C GLN A 419 -9.42 29.07 -26.88
N LYS A 420 -10.64 28.55 -26.76
CA LYS A 420 -11.71 28.78 -27.74
C LYS A 420 -11.91 30.29 -27.96
N ASN A 421 -11.48 30.78 -29.12
CA ASN A 421 -11.58 32.15 -29.62
C ASN A 421 -10.74 33.22 -28.89
N LYS A 422 -9.75 32.85 -28.07
CA LYS A 422 -8.89 33.81 -27.36
C LYS A 422 -7.55 33.20 -26.96
N THR A 423 -6.56 34.04 -26.70
CA THR A 423 -5.30 33.64 -26.07
C THR A 423 -5.17 34.37 -24.74
N VAL A 424 -5.01 33.64 -23.64
CA VAL A 424 -5.03 34.17 -22.25
C VAL A 424 -3.87 33.61 -21.42
N PRO A 425 -3.34 34.35 -20.43
CA PRO A 425 -2.37 33.80 -19.49
C PRO A 425 -3.00 32.72 -18.58
N GLU A 426 -2.42 31.51 -18.60
CA GLU A 426 -2.76 30.41 -17.72
C GLU A 426 -1.51 29.63 -17.31
N TYR A 427 -1.59 28.84 -16.24
CA TYR A 427 -0.48 28.00 -15.82
C TYR A 427 -0.14 26.97 -16.91
N GLY A 428 1.14 26.82 -17.23
CA GLY A 428 1.61 25.81 -18.19
C GLY A 428 1.64 26.26 -19.66
N GLY A 429 1.49 27.55 -19.96
CA GLY A 429 1.78 28.07 -21.29
C GLY A 429 3.20 27.66 -21.74
N GLY A 430 3.31 27.03 -22.92
CA GLY A 430 4.54 26.42 -23.43
C GLY A 430 4.54 24.90 -23.53
N LEU A 431 3.66 24.20 -22.81
CA LEU A 431 3.59 22.73 -22.80
C LEU A 431 3.32 22.09 -24.17
N CYS A 432 2.61 22.79 -25.06
CA CYS A 432 2.42 22.33 -26.43
C CYS A 432 3.73 22.21 -27.25
N GLN A 433 4.81 22.91 -26.85
CA GLN A 433 6.15 22.71 -27.42
C GLN A 433 6.69 21.32 -27.09
N VAL A 434 6.46 20.89 -25.85
CA VAL A 434 6.94 19.61 -25.32
C VAL A 434 6.18 18.46 -25.99
N SER A 435 4.84 18.55 -26.08
CA SER A 435 4.02 17.56 -26.81
C SER A 435 4.35 17.53 -28.30
N THR A 436 4.57 18.68 -28.94
CA THR A 436 5.00 18.73 -30.35
C THR A 436 6.33 18.01 -30.56
N THR A 437 7.29 18.19 -29.65
CA THR A 437 8.58 17.48 -29.73
C THR A 437 8.43 15.98 -29.52
N ALA A 438 7.62 15.57 -28.53
CA ALA A 438 7.32 14.16 -28.27
C ALA A 438 6.62 13.51 -29.47
N PHE A 439 5.66 14.19 -30.10
CA PHE A 439 4.98 13.74 -31.31
C PHE A 439 5.97 13.54 -32.47
N ARG A 440 6.92 14.47 -32.66
CA ARG A 440 7.97 14.33 -33.67
C ARG A 440 8.84 13.10 -33.43
N ALA A 441 9.24 12.87 -32.18
CA ALA A 441 9.99 11.67 -31.81
C ALA A 441 9.17 10.39 -32.06
N ALA A 442 7.90 10.36 -31.66
CA ALA A 442 7.02 9.21 -31.88
C ALA A 442 6.81 8.91 -33.37
N ILE A 443 6.61 9.95 -34.20
CA ILE A 443 6.51 9.77 -35.65
C ILE A 443 7.82 9.29 -36.26
N ASN A 444 8.96 9.87 -35.86
CA ASN A 444 10.26 9.47 -36.37
C ASN A 444 10.67 8.05 -35.92
N SER A 445 10.15 7.58 -34.78
CA SER A 445 10.29 6.21 -34.29
C SER A 445 9.35 5.20 -34.96
N GLY A 446 8.45 5.67 -35.83
CA GLY A 446 7.51 4.80 -36.52
C GLY A 446 6.42 4.22 -35.61
N LEU A 447 6.08 4.88 -34.50
CA LEU A 447 5.06 4.43 -33.57
C LEU A 447 3.65 4.74 -34.09
N LYS A 448 2.68 3.92 -33.69
CA LYS A 448 1.27 4.15 -34.00
C LYS A 448 0.71 5.28 -33.13
N ILE A 449 0.33 6.39 -33.76
CA ILE A 449 -0.32 7.52 -33.10
C ILE A 449 -1.81 7.19 -32.90
N ALA A 450 -2.27 7.18 -31.65
CA ALA A 450 -3.65 6.90 -31.27
C ALA A 450 -4.50 8.18 -31.21
N GLU A 451 -3.93 9.28 -30.72
CA GLU A 451 -4.58 10.58 -30.63
C GLU A 451 -3.58 11.70 -30.96
N ARG A 452 -3.98 12.61 -31.86
CA ARG A 452 -3.25 13.83 -32.15
C ARG A 452 -4.19 14.89 -32.71
N TYR A 453 -4.07 16.11 -32.19
CA TYR A 453 -4.74 17.29 -32.73
C TYR A 453 -3.72 18.35 -33.16
N PRO A 454 -3.91 19.03 -34.31
CA PRO A 454 -3.13 20.22 -34.65
C PRO A 454 -3.55 21.40 -33.76
N HIS A 455 -2.70 22.43 -33.69
CA HIS A 455 -3.11 23.72 -33.13
C HIS A 455 -4.21 24.38 -33.95
N ALA A 456 -4.94 25.29 -33.29
CA ALA A 456 -6.08 25.98 -33.88
C ALA A 456 -5.70 26.97 -35.01
N PHE A 457 -4.47 27.49 -34.98
CA PHE A 457 -3.87 28.39 -35.99
C PHE A 457 -2.35 28.12 -36.07
N PRO A 458 -1.65 28.58 -37.13
CA PRO A 458 -0.24 28.27 -37.31
C PRO A 458 0.63 29.06 -36.32
N VAL A 459 1.30 28.36 -35.40
CA VAL A 459 2.18 28.98 -34.41
C VAL A 459 3.63 28.82 -34.86
N LYS A 460 4.39 29.93 -34.87
CA LYS A 460 5.77 29.97 -35.37
C LYS A 460 6.70 28.91 -34.76
N TYR A 461 6.56 28.66 -33.46
CA TYR A 461 7.41 27.71 -32.72
C TYR A 461 7.26 26.25 -33.19
N TYR A 462 6.18 25.93 -33.92
CA TYR A 462 5.88 24.56 -34.35
C TYR A 462 6.15 24.31 -35.83
N ASN A 463 6.90 25.20 -36.48
CA ASN A 463 7.33 24.97 -37.87
C ASN A 463 8.12 23.65 -38.00
N PRO A 464 7.96 22.90 -39.10
CA PRO A 464 7.00 23.15 -40.19
C PRO A 464 5.54 22.85 -39.79
N GLN A 465 4.61 23.67 -40.28
CA GLN A 465 3.17 23.58 -39.94
C GLN A 465 2.57 22.26 -40.41
N GLY A 466 1.96 21.52 -39.48
CA GLY A 466 1.45 20.17 -39.72
C GLY A 466 2.23 19.08 -39.00
N PHE A 467 3.36 19.44 -38.38
CA PHE A 467 4.18 18.54 -37.58
C PHE A 467 4.17 18.94 -36.09
N ASP A 468 2.97 19.23 -35.59
CA ASP A 468 2.66 19.73 -34.25
C ASP A 468 1.59 18.88 -33.58
N ALA A 469 1.54 18.91 -32.25
CA ALA A 469 0.49 18.26 -31.46
C ALA A 469 0.11 19.16 -30.29
N THR A 470 -1.15 19.57 -30.20
CA THR A 470 -1.66 20.37 -29.08
C THR A 470 -2.11 19.47 -27.94
N VAL A 471 -1.97 19.96 -26.70
CA VAL A 471 -2.43 19.28 -25.48
C VAL A 471 -3.09 20.28 -24.54
N TYR A 472 -4.12 19.86 -23.83
CA TYR A 472 -4.76 20.61 -22.74
C TYR A 472 -5.53 19.62 -21.85
N PRO A 473 -5.08 19.31 -20.62
CA PRO A 473 -5.78 18.34 -19.79
C PRO A 473 -7.25 18.71 -19.50
N PRO A 474 -8.21 17.78 -19.59
CA PRO A 474 -8.01 16.37 -19.96
C PRO A 474 -7.92 16.14 -21.48
N HIS A 475 -8.50 17.02 -22.31
CA HIS A 475 -8.44 16.94 -23.78
C HIS A 475 -8.27 18.32 -24.43
N PRO A 476 -7.57 18.43 -25.56
CA PRO A 476 -6.92 17.35 -26.35
C PRO A 476 -5.68 16.72 -25.69
N ASP A 477 -5.33 15.50 -26.12
CA ASP A 477 -4.13 14.78 -25.70
C ASP A 477 -3.26 14.34 -26.90
N LEU A 478 -2.00 13.97 -26.61
CA LEU A 478 -1.12 13.24 -27.52
C LEU A 478 -0.98 11.80 -27.00
N ARG A 479 -1.49 10.83 -27.78
CA ARG A 479 -1.40 9.41 -27.44
C ARG A 479 -0.76 8.60 -28.55
N PHE A 480 0.09 7.65 -28.17
CA PHE A 480 0.69 6.70 -29.10
C PHE A 480 0.96 5.36 -28.43
N ILE A 481 1.00 4.29 -29.22
CA ILE A 481 1.20 2.93 -28.73
C ILE A 481 2.64 2.52 -29.01
N ASN A 482 3.30 1.93 -28.01
CA ASN A 482 4.54 1.19 -28.23
C ASN A 482 4.20 -0.13 -28.94
N ASP A 483 4.08 -0.10 -30.25
CA ASP A 483 3.86 -1.26 -31.11
C ASP A 483 5.16 -1.96 -31.53
N THR A 484 6.27 -1.71 -30.80
CA THR A 484 7.54 -2.43 -30.96
C THR A 484 7.53 -3.70 -30.09
N PRO A 485 8.34 -4.73 -30.40
CA PRO A 485 8.36 -5.98 -29.63
C PRO A 485 8.99 -5.85 -28.23
N ASN A 486 9.67 -4.74 -27.93
CA ASN A 486 10.40 -4.53 -26.67
C ASN A 486 9.98 -3.25 -25.95
N ASN A 487 10.59 -2.98 -24.81
CA ASN A 487 10.36 -1.72 -24.09
C ASN A 487 10.93 -0.54 -24.89
N LEU A 488 10.29 0.61 -24.69
CA LEU A 488 10.70 1.88 -25.27
C LEU A 488 11.06 2.83 -24.12
N LEU A 489 12.31 3.27 -24.08
CA LEU A 489 12.73 4.35 -23.19
C LEU A 489 12.56 5.69 -23.88
N ILE A 490 11.81 6.58 -23.27
CA ILE A 490 11.64 7.98 -23.69
C ILE A 490 12.52 8.85 -22.81
N GLN A 491 13.56 9.45 -23.39
CA GLN A 491 14.37 10.47 -22.74
C GLN A 491 14.10 11.83 -23.35
N SER A 492 14.03 12.84 -22.50
CA SER A 492 13.81 14.21 -22.92
C SER A 492 14.69 15.18 -22.14
N ARG A 493 15.12 16.23 -22.82
CA ARG A 493 15.99 17.26 -22.25
C ARG A 493 15.85 18.58 -22.99
N VAL A 494 16.23 19.65 -22.31
CA VAL A 494 16.39 20.97 -22.91
C VAL A 494 17.89 21.25 -23.05
N ILE A 495 18.33 21.61 -24.26
CA ILE A 495 19.70 22.07 -24.53
C ILE A 495 19.60 23.44 -25.19
N GLY A 496 20.07 24.48 -24.51
CA GLY A 496 19.88 25.86 -24.95
C GLY A 496 18.40 26.17 -25.14
N ASN A 497 18.01 26.48 -26.37
CA ASN A 497 16.61 26.79 -26.74
C ASN A 497 15.91 25.64 -27.48
N GLU A 498 16.42 24.41 -27.37
CA GLU A 498 15.83 23.23 -28.00
C GLU A 498 15.27 22.25 -26.97
N VAL A 499 14.04 21.81 -27.20
CA VAL A 499 13.50 20.60 -26.56
C VAL A 499 13.87 19.42 -27.44
N ILE A 500 14.41 18.38 -26.85
CA ILE A 500 14.83 17.14 -27.52
C ILE A 500 14.11 15.97 -26.86
N PHE A 501 13.52 15.09 -27.67
CA PHE A 501 13.04 13.77 -27.26
C PHE A 501 13.76 12.69 -28.06
N GLU A 502 14.26 11.67 -27.36
CA GLU A 502 14.97 10.52 -27.93
C GLU A 502 14.34 9.24 -27.42
N PHE A 503 13.95 8.38 -28.34
CA PHE A 503 13.22 7.15 -28.07
C PHE A 503 14.16 5.97 -28.33
N TYR A 504 14.55 5.26 -27.27
CA TYR A 504 15.45 4.12 -27.32
C TYR A 504 14.69 2.80 -27.20
N GLY A 505 15.11 1.79 -27.95
CA GLY A 505 14.51 0.45 -27.94
C GLY A 505 15.28 -0.50 -28.84
N THR A 506 14.66 -1.63 -29.19
CA THR A 506 15.26 -2.62 -30.10
C THR A 506 14.82 -2.33 -31.52
N ALA A 507 15.76 -2.19 -32.45
CA ALA A 507 15.43 -2.13 -33.87
C ALA A 507 14.74 -3.43 -34.32
N ASP A 508 13.54 -3.33 -34.87
CA ASP A 508 12.71 -4.49 -35.28
C ASP A 508 12.59 -4.63 -36.81
N GLY A 509 13.53 -4.02 -37.53
CA GLY A 509 13.58 -4.01 -39.00
C GLY A 509 12.62 -3.02 -39.67
N ARG A 510 11.85 -2.22 -38.91
CA ARG A 510 11.04 -1.15 -39.50
C ARG A 510 11.93 -0.02 -40.05
N GLU A 511 11.62 0.42 -41.25
CA GLU A 511 12.16 1.63 -41.86
C GLU A 511 11.09 2.71 -41.86
N VAL A 512 11.42 3.87 -41.28
CA VAL A 512 10.46 4.97 -41.10
C VAL A 512 10.76 6.07 -42.10
N LYS A 513 9.74 6.44 -42.89
CA LYS A 513 9.81 7.57 -43.81
C LYS A 513 8.72 8.57 -43.49
N VAL A 514 9.12 9.78 -43.11
CA VAL A 514 8.22 10.90 -42.84
C VAL A 514 8.18 11.80 -44.06
N VAL A 515 6.99 11.99 -44.64
CA VAL A 515 6.81 12.76 -45.89
C VAL A 515 5.91 13.96 -45.63
N GLY A 516 6.48 15.16 -45.77
CA GLY A 516 5.81 16.43 -45.52
C GLY A 516 6.31 17.11 -44.24
N PRO A 517 5.53 18.06 -43.66
CA PRO A 517 4.17 18.43 -44.08
C PRO A 517 4.11 19.09 -45.46
N LYS A 518 3.12 18.73 -46.28
CA LYS A 518 2.80 19.40 -47.54
C LYS A 518 1.69 20.41 -47.29
N ILE A 519 1.85 21.64 -47.79
CA ILE A 519 0.79 22.66 -47.76
C ILE A 519 -0.22 22.34 -48.87
N LEU A 520 -1.48 22.11 -48.49
CA LEU A 520 -2.59 21.85 -49.41
C LEU A 520 -3.28 23.14 -49.84
N SER A 521 -3.38 24.11 -48.92
CA SER A 521 -3.88 25.45 -49.20
C SER A 521 -3.33 26.43 -48.18
N SER A 522 -3.09 27.68 -48.58
CA SER A 522 -2.73 28.78 -47.68
C SER A 522 -3.44 30.04 -48.15
N LYS A 523 -3.97 30.82 -47.22
CA LYS A 523 -4.65 32.09 -47.50
C LYS A 523 -3.88 33.29 -46.91
N PRO A 524 -4.12 34.52 -47.40
CA PRO A 524 -3.49 35.72 -46.85
C PRO A 524 -3.81 35.99 -45.37
N ASP A 525 -4.96 35.51 -44.87
CA ASP A 525 -5.38 35.63 -43.46
C ASP A 525 -4.61 34.68 -42.51
N GLY A 526 -3.59 33.97 -43.01
CA GLY A 526 -2.80 32.98 -42.28
C GLY A 526 -3.46 31.62 -42.13
N SER A 527 -4.73 31.43 -42.52
CA SER A 527 -5.36 30.11 -42.50
C SER A 527 -4.74 29.19 -43.54
N MET A 528 -4.52 27.93 -43.17
CA MET A 528 -3.87 26.97 -44.05
C MET A 528 -4.29 25.53 -43.75
N LYS A 529 -4.11 24.65 -44.73
CA LYS A 529 -4.29 23.20 -44.59
C LYS A 529 -3.00 22.51 -44.96
N THR A 530 -2.60 21.53 -44.16
CA THR A 530 -1.39 20.74 -44.42
C THR A 530 -1.65 19.25 -44.22
N VAL A 531 -0.84 18.41 -44.84
CA VAL A 531 -0.86 16.97 -44.66
C VAL A 531 0.54 16.42 -44.45
N LEU A 532 0.69 15.55 -43.45
CA LEU A 532 1.91 14.82 -43.14
C LEU A 532 1.63 13.32 -43.27
N TYR A 533 2.57 12.57 -43.82
CA TYR A 533 2.48 11.11 -43.89
C TYR A 533 3.61 10.45 -43.10
N GLN A 534 3.29 9.37 -42.40
CA GLN A 534 4.27 8.42 -41.88
C GLN A 534 4.12 7.12 -42.66
N GLU A 535 5.20 6.69 -43.31
CA GLU A 535 5.25 5.42 -44.03
C GLU A 535 6.21 4.48 -43.29
N ILE A 536 5.72 3.28 -42.97
CA ILE A 536 6.49 2.22 -42.32
C ILE A 536 6.74 1.12 -43.34
N TRP A 537 8.01 0.88 -43.63
CA TRP A 537 8.48 -0.11 -44.59
C TRP A 537 9.17 -1.26 -43.86
N ARG A 538 9.08 -2.46 -44.42
CA ARG A 538 9.87 -3.64 -44.03
C ARG A 538 10.20 -4.45 -45.27
N ASP A 539 11.46 -4.81 -45.44
CA ASP A 539 11.96 -5.58 -46.59
C ASP A 539 11.52 -4.98 -47.93
N GLY A 540 11.58 -3.64 -48.04
CA GLY A 540 11.14 -2.90 -49.23
C GLY A 540 9.62 -2.82 -49.46
N GLN A 541 8.79 -3.39 -48.57
CA GLN A 541 7.33 -3.34 -48.67
C GLN A 541 6.71 -2.35 -47.69
N LEU A 542 5.78 -1.51 -48.17
CA LEU A 542 4.99 -0.61 -47.34
C LEU A 542 4.02 -1.42 -46.47
N LYS A 543 4.18 -1.38 -45.15
CA LYS A 543 3.35 -2.09 -44.17
C LYS A 543 2.28 -1.22 -43.54
N ARG A 544 2.57 0.07 -43.30
CA ARG A 544 1.62 1.04 -42.75
C ARG A 544 1.85 2.41 -43.38
N LYS A 545 0.75 3.12 -43.66
CA LYS A 545 0.77 4.51 -44.07
C LYS A 545 -0.28 5.29 -43.29
N ASP A 546 0.20 6.15 -42.40
CA ASP A 546 -0.66 7.02 -41.60
C ASP A 546 -0.70 8.42 -42.23
N THR A 547 -1.87 9.06 -42.17
CA THR A 547 -2.09 10.40 -42.73
C THR A 547 -2.55 11.35 -41.63
N PHE A 548 -1.81 12.44 -41.44
CA PHE A 548 -2.07 13.47 -40.44
C PHE A 548 -2.46 14.77 -41.13
N ASN A 549 -3.76 15.02 -41.20
CA ASN A 549 -4.30 16.27 -41.73
C ASN A 549 -4.28 17.36 -40.65
N SER A 550 -3.91 18.58 -41.03
CA SER A 550 -3.98 19.75 -40.16
C SER A 550 -4.75 20.86 -40.85
N THR A 551 -5.72 21.44 -40.15
CA THR A 551 -6.48 22.60 -40.62
C THR A 551 -6.31 23.71 -39.60
N TYR A 552 -5.73 24.81 -40.05
CA TYR A 552 -5.45 25.98 -39.24
C TYR A 552 -6.37 27.11 -39.65
N LYS A 553 -6.98 27.77 -38.67
CA LYS A 553 -7.76 28.99 -38.87
C LYS A 553 -6.86 30.21 -38.88
N SER A 554 -7.43 31.36 -39.25
CA SER A 554 -6.75 32.64 -39.15
C SER A 554 -6.37 32.92 -37.68
N PRO A 555 -5.12 33.35 -37.40
CA PRO A 555 -4.71 33.82 -36.07
C PRO A 555 -5.59 34.95 -35.51
N ASP A 556 -6.19 35.77 -36.39
CA ASP A 556 -7.03 36.91 -36.00
C ASP A 556 -8.30 36.49 -35.25
N LEU A 557 -8.72 35.22 -35.37
CA LEU A 557 -9.83 34.66 -34.60
C LEU A 557 -9.46 34.35 -33.13
N TYR A 558 -8.20 34.53 -32.74
CA TYR A 558 -7.67 34.21 -31.41
C TYR A 558 -6.87 35.37 -30.82
N PRO A 559 -7.48 36.56 -30.66
CA PRO A 559 -6.79 37.73 -30.14
C PRO A 559 -6.19 37.45 -28.76
N VAL A 560 -5.01 38.02 -28.52
CA VAL A 560 -4.35 37.98 -27.21
C VAL A 560 -5.08 38.93 -26.27
N ILE A 561 -5.67 38.40 -25.22
CA ILE A 561 -6.25 39.18 -24.15
C ILE A 561 -5.16 39.35 -23.09
N ARG A 562 -4.57 40.55 -23.05
CA ARG A 562 -3.61 40.92 -22.00
C ARG A 562 -4.36 41.32 -20.73
N ASN A 563 -3.72 41.13 -19.58
CA ASN A 563 -4.21 41.70 -18.33
C ASN A 563 -4.20 43.24 -18.49
N PRO A 564 -5.29 43.97 -18.17
CA PRO A 564 -5.30 45.43 -18.26
C PRO A 564 -4.30 46.14 -17.32
N LEU A 565 -3.63 45.40 -16.42
CA LEU A 565 -2.57 45.88 -15.54
C LEU A 565 -1.14 45.58 -16.06
N ASP A 566 -1.00 44.85 -17.16
CA ASP A 566 0.25 44.68 -17.94
C ASP A 566 0.29 45.70 -19.10
#